data_AF-A0A6J7NR76-F1
#
_entry.id   AF-A0A6J7NR76-F1
#
_cell.length_a   1.000
_cell.length_b   1.000
_cell.length_c   1.000
_cell.angle_alpha   90.00
_cell.angle_beta   90.00
_cell.angle_gamma   90.00
#
_symmetry.space_group_name_H-M   'P 1'
#
loop_
_entity.id
_entity.type
_entity.pdbx_description
1 polymer ?
#
loop_
_entity_poly.entity_id
_entity_poly.type
_entity_poly.pdbx_seq_one_letter_code
_entity_poly.pdbx_strand_id
1 'polypeptide(L)'
;MPSGPPIEATPAPPDSWASFACTTVPPIERSPRVWATLVFGMFAVAAAVFGSFGPWVHYADGYQRQGVEHGDGWFVIALAFVAAGLCGAAAVGLRHLAARLGLAACGLMMFVIYLVNRLSITRARDLVTGEPLVVGGGLYVAAFSAFGIVIAALAMPSTGWPVRRSSAVDVPVTR
;
A
#
# COMPACT_ATOMS: atom_id res chain seq x y z
N MET A 1 -53.10 -47.29 -9.41
CA MET A 1 -52.24 -46.18 -8.96
C MET A 1 -52.91 -44.89 -9.40
N PRO A 2 -53.23 -43.94 -8.50
CA PRO A 2 -53.90 -42.70 -8.90
C PRO A 2 -52.93 -41.85 -9.74
N SER A 3 -53.38 -41.45 -10.92
CA SER A 3 -52.69 -40.47 -11.76
C SER A 3 -52.64 -39.13 -11.01
N GLY A 4 -51.44 -38.63 -10.70
CA GLY A 4 -51.26 -37.32 -10.10
C GLY A 4 -51.87 -36.21 -10.97
N PRO A 5 -52.28 -35.08 -10.39
CA PRO A 5 -52.84 -33.98 -11.16
C PRO A 5 -51.83 -33.47 -12.20
N PRO A 6 -52.30 -33.01 -13.38
CA PRO A 6 -51.41 -32.47 -14.39
C PRO A 6 -50.60 -31.32 -13.78
N ILE A 7 -49.27 -31.37 -13.94
CA ILE A 7 -48.37 -30.30 -13.53
C ILE A 7 -48.73 -29.10 -14.41
N GLU A 8 -49.44 -28.14 -13.82
CA GLU A 8 -49.80 -26.89 -14.45
C GLU A 8 -48.50 -26.20 -14.88
N ALA A 9 -48.39 -25.88 -16.17
CA ALA A 9 -47.19 -25.26 -16.71
C ALA A 9 -46.91 -23.98 -15.94
N THR A 10 -45.76 -23.92 -15.28
CA THR A 10 -45.33 -22.74 -14.52
C THR A 10 -45.44 -21.54 -15.46
N PRO A 11 -46.18 -20.47 -15.08
CA PRO A 11 -46.33 -19.31 -15.95
C PRO A 11 -44.94 -18.80 -16.31
N ALA A 12 -44.74 -18.53 -17.61
CA ALA A 12 -43.50 -17.96 -18.08
C ALA A 12 -43.19 -16.70 -17.24
N PRO A 13 -41.93 -16.50 -16.80
CA PRO A 13 -41.57 -15.33 -16.03
C PRO A 13 -42.00 -14.07 -16.80
N PRO A 14 -42.51 -13.03 -16.12
CA PRO A 14 -42.97 -11.81 -16.77
C PRO A 14 -41.86 -11.22 -17.66
N ASP A 15 -42.21 -10.65 -18.81
CA ASP A 15 -41.24 -10.01 -19.72
C ASP A 15 -40.40 -8.91 -19.03
N SER A 16 -40.91 -8.36 -17.91
CA SER A 16 -40.17 -7.44 -17.04
C SER A 16 -38.93 -8.06 -16.41
N TRP A 17 -38.81 -9.38 -16.35
CA TRP A 17 -37.63 -10.08 -15.84
C TRP A 17 -36.52 -10.18 -16.88
N ALA A 18 -36.85 -10.11 -18.18
CA ALA A 18 -35.85 -9.97 -19.23
C ALA A 18 -35.16 -8.59 -19.19
N SER A 19 -35.74 -7.63 -18.46
CA SER A 19 -35.25 -6.25 -18.35
C SER A 19 -34.25 -6.01 -17.21
N PHE A 20 -33.90 -7.03 -16.42
CA PHE A 20 -32.63 -7.01 -15.70
C PHE A 20 -31.52 -7.16 -16.72
N ALA A 21 -31.26 -6.09 -17.46
CA ALA A 21 -30.01 -5.91 -18.18
C ALA A 21 -28.94 -6.37 -17.21
N CYS A 22 -28.19 -7.41 -17.59
CA CYS A 22 -26.97 -7.79 -16.90
C CYS A 22 -26.22 -6.48 -16.73
N THR A 23 -26.20 -5.93 -15.51
CA THR A 23 -25.48 -4.70 -15.23
C THR A 23 -24.04 -5.07 -15.50
N THR A 24 -23.58 -4.79 -16.72
CA THR A 24 -22.20 -4.99 -17.12
C THR A 24 -21.41 -4.16 -16.15
N VAL A 25 -20.80 -4.81 -15.16
CA VAL A 25 -19.90 -4.16 -14.22
C VAL A 25 -18.93 -3.41 -15.13
N PRO A 26 -18.88 -2.07 -15.06
CA PRO A 26 -18.00 -1.32 -15.93
C PRO A 26 -16.60 -1.91 -15.74
N PRO A 27 -15.84 -2.17 -16.83
CA PRO A 27 -14.47 -2.64 -16.70
C PRO A 27 -13.76 -1.73 -15.72
N ILE A 28 -13.13 -2.30 -14.70
CA ILE A 28 -12.39 -1.53 -13.70
C ILE A 28 -11.33 -0.74 -14.47
N GLU A 29 -11.62 0.52 -14.75
CA GLU A 29 -10.72 1.40 -15.48
C GLU A 29 -9.60 1.75 -14.51
N ARG A 30 -8.59 0.87 -14.45
CA ARG A 30 -7.41 1.05 -13.61
C ARG A 30 -6.65 2.24 -14.16
N SER A 31 -6.89 3.42 -13.60
CA SER A 31 -6.13 4.62 -13.95
C SER A 31 -4.63 4.31 -13.85
N PRO A 32 -3.84 4.47 -14.93
CA PRO A 32 -2.42 4.12 -14.94
C PRO A 32 -1.62 4.78 -13.81
N ARG A 33 -2.04 6.00 -13.42
CA ARG A 33 -1.46 6.75 -12.30
C ARG A 33 -1.62 6.05 -10.95
N VAL A 34 -2.80 5.52 -10.63
CA VAL A 34 -3.02 4.79 -9.36
C VAL A 34 -2.17 3.53 -9.32
N TRP A 35 -2.08 2.82 -10.45
CA TRP A 35 -1.30 1.61 -10.52
C TRP A 35 0.20 1.89 -10.36
N ALA A 36 0.71 2.94 -11.00
CA ALA A 36 2.07 3.41 -10.80
C ALA A 36 2.36 3.79 -9.33
N THR A 37 1.44 4.49 -8.66
CA THR A 37 1.60 4.83 -7.23
C THR A 37 1.64 3.60 -6.34
N LEU A 38 0.81 2.58 -6.62
CA LEU A 38 0.81 1.32 -5.87
C LEU A 38 2.09 0.53 -6.07
N VAL A 39 2.56 0.40 -7.32
CA VAL A 39 3.81 -0.31 -7.61
C VAL A 39 5.00 0.39 -6.96
N PHE A 40 5.05 1.73 -7.03
CA PHE A 40 6.07 2.51 -6.36
C PHE A 40 6.04 2.31 -4.83
N GLY A 41 4.85 2.35 -4.22
CA GLY A 41 4.69 2.09 -2.79
C GLY A 41 5.15 0.69 -2.38
N MET A 42 4.79 -0.34 -3.15
CA MET A 42 5.25 -1.71 -2.92
C MET A 42 6.77 -1.84 -3.04
N PHE A 43 7.38 -1.15 -4.00
CA PHE A 43 8.83 -1.10 -4.15
C PHE A 43 9.50 -0.44 -2.94
N ALA A 44 8.93 0.66 -2.44
CA ALA A 44 9.43 1.34 -1.26
C ALA A 44 9.33 0.44 -0.02
N VAL A 45 8.20 -0.26 0.16
CA VAL A 45 8.02 -1.23 1.25
C VAL A 45 9.03 -2.38 1.16
N ALA A 46 9.23 -2.95 -0.02
CA ALA A 46 10.24 -4.00 -0.22
C ALA A 46 11.64 -3.49 0.13
N ALA A 47 12.00 -2.28 -0.31
CA ALA A 47 13.28 -1.66 0.03
C ALA A 47 13.44 -1.45 1.55
N ALA A 48 12.38 -1.13 2.30
CA ALA A 48 12.43 -1.05 3.76
C ALA A 48 12.81 -2.39 4.40
N VAL A 49 12.21 -3.49 3.93
CA VAL A 49 12.51 -4.85 4.41
C VAL A 49 13.94 -5.23 4.07
N PHE A 50 14.42 -4.98 2.86
CA PHE A 50 15.83 -5.29 2.53
C PHE A 50 16.81 -4.39 3.30
N GLY A 51 16.46 -3.12 3.50
CA GLY A 51 17.26 -2.16 4.26
C GLY A 51 17.44 -2.51 5.73
N SER A 52 16.49 -3.23 6.35
CA SER A 52 16.63 -3.67 7.74
C SER A 52 17.72 -4.72 7.94
N PHE A 53 17.92 -5.62 6.95
CA PHE A 53 18.97 -6.63 6.98
C PHE A 53 20.36 -6.08 6.62
N GLY A 54 20.41 -4.88 6.05
CA GLY A 54 21.67 -4.21 5.72
C GLY A 54 22.43 -3.71 6.95
N PRO A 55 23.72 -3.38 6.80
CA PRO A 55 24.49 -2.74 7.85
C PRO A 55 23.92 -1.34 8.12
N TRP A 56 23.54 -1.07 9.36
CA TRP A 56 23.08 0.25 9.80
C TRP A 56 24.25 1.12 10.28
N VAL A 57 25.27 0.46 10.81
CA VAL A 57 26.53 1.05 11.25
C VAL A 57 27.66 0.12 10.85
N HIS A 58 28.80 0.68 10.46
CA HIS A 58 30.06 -0.06 10.37
C HIS A 58 31.16 0.70 11.11
N TYR A 59 32.00 -0.06 11.80
CA TYR A 59 33.26 0.44 12.35
C TYR A 59 34.28 0.53 11.21
N ALA A 60 35.22 1.46 11.29
CA ALA A 60 36.24 1.64 10.25
C ALA A 60 37.20 0.43 10.14
N ASP A 61 37.31 -0.39 11.21
CA ASP A 61 37.95 -1.71 11.20
C ASP A 61 37.20 -2.79 10.38
N GLY A 62 36.06 -2.44 9.78
CA GLY A 62 35.27 -3.32 8.91
C GLY A 62 34.18 -4.12 9.62
N TYR A 63 34.06 -4.04 10.96
CA TYR A 63 32.99 -4.71 11.69
C TYR A 63 31.64 -4.05 11.40
N GLN A 64 30.68 -4.82 10.90
CA GLN A 64 29.36 -4.32 10.52
C GLN A 64 28.31 -4.69 11.57
N ARG A 65 27.47 -3.73 11.95
CA ARG A 65 26.29 -3.97 12.79
C ARG A 65 25.05 -3.89 11.93
N GLN A 66 24.40 -5.04 11.75
CA GLN A 66 23.14 -5.15 11.03
C GLN A 66 21.99 -4.54 11.84
N GLY A 67 21.02 -3.96 11.14
CA GLY A 67 19.86 -3.33 11.76
C GLY A 67 18.97 -4.28 12.56
N VAL A 68 18.84 -5.55 12.14
CA VAL A 68 18.00 -6.55 12.81
C VAL A 68 18.62 -7.07 14.11
N GLU A 69 19.94 -7.18 14.17
CA GLU A 69 20.65 -7.72 15.33
C GLU A 69 21.02 -6.65 16.36
N HIS A 70 21.27 -5.42 15.91
CA HIS A 70 21.88 -4.38 16.73
C HIS A 70 21.14 -3.03 16.67
N GLY A 71 19.94 -2.98 16.07
CA GLY A 71 19.12 -1.78 15.97
C GLY A 71 17.62 -2.09 15.92
N ASP A 72 16.82 -1.10 15.55
CA ASP A 72 15.36 -1.21 15.48
C ASP A 72 14.87 -1.89 14.17
N GLY A 73 15.70 -2.74 13.55
CA GLY A 73 15.41 -3.36 12.25
C GLY A 73 14.11 -4.18 12.27
N TRP A 74 13.81 -4.86 13.36
CA TRP A 74 12.54 -5.58 13.54
C TRP A 74 11.31 -4.67 13.51
N PHE A 75 11.41 -3.45 14.06
CA PHE A 75 10.32 -2.47 14.00
C PHE A 75 10.12 -1.96 12.57
N VAL A 76 11.21 -1.75 11.82
CA VAL A 76 11.13 -1.37 10.40
C VAL A 76 10.45 -2.48 9.59
N ILE A 77 10.80 -3.75 9.84
CA ILE A 77 10.13 -4.90 9.19
C ILE A 77 8.64 -4.92 9.53
N ALA A 78 8.27 -4.77 10.80
CA ALA A 78 6.87 -4.76 11.23
C ALA A 78 6.08 -3.63 10.56
N LEU A 79 6.61 -2.40 10.56
CA LEU A 79 6.01 -1.26 9.87
C LEU A 79 5.92 -1.47 8.36
N ALA A 80 6.90 -2.14 7.76
CA ALA A 80 6.89 -2.47 6.34
C ALA A 80 5.77 -3.47 6.01
N PHE A 81 5.54 -4.49 6.84
CA PHE A 81 4.41 -5.40 6.67
C PHE A 81 3.05 -4.71 6.83
N VAL A 82 2.93 -3.79 7.80
CA VAL A 82 1.71 -2.97 7.94
C VAL A 82 1.50 -2.12 6.67
N ALA A 83 2.55 -1.48 6.17
CA ALA A 83 2.49 -0.71 4.93
C ALA A 83 2.14 -1.59 3.72
N ALA A 84 2.68 -2.81 3.62
CA ALA A 84 2.34 -3.78 2.58
C ALA A 84 0.84 -4.12 2.60
N GLY A 85 0.29 -4.38 3.80
CA GLY A 85 -1.14 -4.64 3.97
C GLY A 85 -2.02 -3.47 3.53
N LEU A 86 -1.60 -2.24 3.85
CA LEU A 86 -2.30 -1.03 3.42
C LEU A 86 -2.20 -0.78 1.91
N CYS A 87 -1.04 -1.05 1.29
CA CYS A 87 -0.89 -1.05 -0.16
C CYS A 87 -1.77 -2.10 -0.83
N GLY A 88 -1.85 -3.31 -0.27
CA GLY A 88 -2.75 -4.37 -0.73
C GLY A 88 -4.22 -3.98 -0.66
N ALA A 89 -4.65 -3.40 0.45
CA ALA A 89 -6.02 -2.88 0.61
C ALA A 89 -6.34 -1.80 -0.44
N ALA A 90 -5.40 -0.88 -0.70
CA ALA A 90 -5.55 0.15 -1.72
C ALA A 90 -5.62 -0.44 -3.16
N ALA A 91 -4.94 -1.56 -3.42
CA ALA A 91 -5.00 -2.27 -4.70
C ALA A 91 -6.36 -2.95 -4.96
N VAL A 92 -7.03 -3.42 -3.90
CA VAL A 92 -8.38 -4.02 -3.98
C VAL A 92 -9.48 -2.94 -4.09
N GLY A 93 -9.12 -1.65 -4.03
CA GLY A 93 -10.05 -0.54 -4.24
C GLY A 93 -10.54 0.12 -2.95
N LEU A 94 -10.05 -0.30 -1.78
CA LEU A 94 -10.30 0.37 -0.49
C LEU A 94 -9.44 1.63 -0.37
N ARG A 95 -9.75 2.64 -1.19
CA ARG A 95 -9.06 3.95 -1.20
C ARG A 95 -9.57 4.87 -0.07
N HIS A 96 -9.69 4.33 1.14
CA HIS A 96 -10.13 5.09 2.31
C HIS A 96 -9.03 6.03 2.79
N LEU A 97 -9.42 7.22 3.25
CA LEU A 97 -8.53 8.18 3.90
C LEU A 97 -7.69 7.54 5.02
N ALA A 98 -8.30 6.62 5.78
CA ALA A 98 -7.63 5.85 6.83
C ALA A 98 -6.44 5.03 6.32
N ALA A 99 -6.53 4.40 5.14
CA ALA A 99 -5.42 3.62 4.59
C ALA A 99 -4.24 4.50 4.16
N ARG A 100 -4.53 5.68 3.60
CA ARG A 100 -3.52 6.68 3.25
C ARG A 100 -2.84 7.26 4.48
N LEU A 101 -3.62 7.61 5.50
CA LEU A 101 -3.08 8.10 6.78
C LEU A 101 -2.26 7.02 7.48
N GLY A 102 -2.69 5.77 7.43
CA GLY A 102 -1.93 4.63 7.93
C GLY A 102 -0.59 4.47 7.21
N LEU A 103 -0.56 4.57 5.88
CA LEU A 103 0.68 4.51 5.09
C LEU A 103 1.61 5.68 5.42
N ALA A 104 1.07 6.89 5.48
CA ALA A 104 1.82 8.08 5.84
C ALA A 104 2.40 7.98 7.26
N ALA A 105 1.62 7.46 8.21
CA ALA A 105 2.07 7.22 9.58
C ALA A 105 3.18 6.15 9.64
N CYS A 106 3.06 5.06 8.87
CA CYS A 106 4.11 4.04 8.78
C CYS A 106 5.42 4.63 8.24
N GLY A 107 5.35 5.36 7.14
CA GLY A 107 6.53 6.03 6.56
C GLY A 107 7.13 7.08 7.50
N LEU A 108 6.31 7.88 8.18
CA LEU A 108 6.79 8.87 9.16
C LEU A 108 7.46 8.18 10.35
N MET A 109 6.88 7.11 10.88
CA MET A 109 7.45 6.38 12.01
C MET A 109 8.80 5.76 11.63
N MET A 110 8.91 5.16 10.43
CA MET A 110 10.20 4.67 9.92
C MET A 110 11.24 5.80 9.82
N PHE A 111 10.83 6.99 9.37
CA PHE A 111 11.72 8.15 9.31
C PHE A 111 12.18 8.61 10.69
N VAL A 112 11.29 8.57 11.70
CA VAL A 112 11.66 8.85 13.10
C VAL A 112 12.69 7.84 13.60
N ILE A 113 12.49 6.55 13.34
CA ILE A 113 13.45 5.49 13.70
C ILE A 113 14.82 5.79 13.06
N TYR A 114 14.86 6.15 11.77
CA TYR A 114 16.08 6.57 11.10
C TYR A 114 16.76 7.74 11.84
N LEU A 115 15.99 8.77 12.20
CA LEU A 115 16.53 9.99 12.80
C LEU A 115 17.10 9.73 14.20
N VAL A 116 16.41 8.92 15.01
CA VAL A 116 16.87 8.49 16.34
C VAL A 116 18.15 7.69 16.23
N ASN A 117 18.22 6.72 15.30
CA ASN A 117 19.43 5.93 15.06
C ASN A 117 20.58 6.82 14.56
N ARG A 118 20.30 7.80 13.69
CA ARG A 118 21.32 8.74 13.20
C ARG A 118 21.89 9.61 14.32
N LEU A 119 21.04 10.09 15.23
CA LEU A 119 21.46 10.89 16.38
C LEU A 119 22.25 10.06 17.38
N SER A 120 21.87 8.80 17.63
CA SER A 120 22.61 7.91 18.54
C SER A 120 24.03 7.65 18.03
N ILE A 121 24.19 7.40 16.72
CA ILE A 121 25.51 7.20 16.08
C ILE A 121 26.37 8.45 16.21
N THR A 122 25.77 9.63 15.99
CA THR A 122 26.50 10.90 16.09
C THR A 122 27.00 11.13 17.51
N ARG A 123 26.15 10.91 18.52
CA ARG A 123 26.54 11.01 19.94
C ARG A 123 27.59 9.97 20.34
N ALA A 124 27.48 8.74 19.83
CA ALA A 124 28.44 7.69 20.09
C ALA A 124 29.82 8.02 19.51
N ARG A 125 29.87 8.69 18.35
CA ARG A 125 31.13 9.15 17.74
C ARG A 125 31.90 10.12 18.64
N ASP A 126 31.19 10.97 19.40
CA ASP A 126 31.81 11.95 20.29
C ASP A 126 32.32 11.32 21.61
N LEU A 127 31.87 10.10 21.93
CA LEU A 127 32.17 9.40 23.19
C LEU A 127 33.20 8.27 23.03
N VAL A 128 33.45 7.81 21.80
CA VAL A 128 34.33 6.67 21.53
C VAL A 128 35.74 7.20 21.21
N THR A 129 36.73 6.79 22.01
CA THR A 129 38.16 7.07 21.83
C THR A 129 38.85 6.18 20.79
N GLY A 130 38.11 5.26 20.16
CA GLY A 130 38.55 4.39 19.07
C GLY A 130 38.12 4.87 17.67
N GLU A 131 38.39 4.04 16.66
CA GLU A 131 38.13 4.35 15.24
C GLU A 131 36.69 4.83 14.95
N PRO A 132 36.49 5.72 13.96
CA PRO A 132 35.21 6.40 13.74
C PRO A 132 34.09 5.44 13.32
N LEU A 133 32.93 5.53 13.98
CA LEU A 133 31.69 4.89 13.51
C LEU A 133 31.17 5.60 12.26
N VAL A 134 30.81 4.82 11.23
CA VAL A 134 30.24 5.32 9.97
C VAL A 134 28.84 4.72 9.77
N VAL A 135 27.93 5.54 9.23
CA VAL A 135 26.56 5.12 8.92
C VAL A 135 26.56 4.15 7.75
N GLY A 136 25.97 2.97 7.96
CA GLY A 136 25.86 1.91 6.96
C GLY A 136 24.73 2.16 5.95
N GLY A 137 24.87 1.52 4.78
CA GLY A 137 23.93 1.67 3.66
C GLY A 137 22.51 1.23 3.98
N GLY A 138 22.32 0.23 4.85
CA GLY A 138 21.00 -0.27 5.25
C GLY A 138 20.14 0.82 5.91
N LEU A 139 20.77 1.67 6.72
CA LEU A 139 20.08 2.78 7.39
C LEU A 139 19.58 3.85 6.39
N TYR A 140 20.35 4.12 5.33
CA TYR A 140 19.93 5.04 4.26
C TYR A 140 18.83 4.44 3.38
N VAL A 141 18.90 3.15 3.09
CA VAL A 141 17.84 2.44 2.35
C VAL A 141 16.52 2.46 3.13
N ALA A 142 16.57 2.29 4.46
CA ALA A 142 15.42 2.46 5.34
C ALA A 142 14.84 3.89 5.31
N ALA A 143 15.70 4.92 5.27
CA ALA A 143 15.25 6.31 5.15
C ALA A 143 14.61 6.62 3.80
N PHE A 144 15.21 6.14 2.71
CA PHE A 144 14.69 6.34 1.36
C PHE A 144 13.34 5.64 1.17
N SER A 145 13.21 4.42 1.68
CA SER A 145 11.94 3.68 1.65
C SER A 145 10.85 4.36 2.47
N ALA A 146 11.16 4.87 3.66
CA ALA A 146 10.23 5.67 4.45
C ALA A 146 9.65 6.85 3.65
N PHE A 147 10.51 7.58 2.94
CA PHE A 147 10.09 8.68 2.08
C PHE A 147 9.25 8.21 0.89
N GLY A 148 9.64 7.11 0.25
CA GLY A 148 8.87 6.49 -0.84
C GLY A 148 7.45 6.07 -0.40
N ILE A 149 7.30 5.51 0.80
CA ILE A 149 6.01 5.13 1.37
C ILE A 149 5.13 6.38 1.58
N VAL A 150 5.69 7.47 2.12
CA VAL A 150 4.95 8.73 2.32
C VAL A 150 4.52 9.33 0.98
N ILE A 151 5.41 9.38 -0.02
CA ILE A 151 5.07 9.86 -1.36
C ILE A 151 3.94 9.02 -1.95
N ALA A 152 4.02 7.69 -1.85
CA ALA A 152 2.98 6.81 -2.33
C ALA A 152 1.64 7.10 -1.65
N ALA A 153 1.63 7.31 -0.34
CA ALA A 153 0.43 7.65 0.42
C ALA A 153 -0.20 8.99 -0.02
N LEU A 154 0.63 10.01 -0.28
CA LEU A 154 0.20 11.33 -0.70
C LEU A 154 -0.29 11.34 -2.15
N ALA A 155 0.40 10.64 -3.04
CA ALA A 155 0.08 10.54 -4.46
C ALA A 155 -1.13 9.63 -4.76
N MET A 156 -1.61 8.85 -3.78
CA MET A 156 -2.87 8.11 -3.93
C MET A 156 -4.05 9.09 -4.04
N PRO A 157 -4.89 9.01 -5.08
CA PRO A 157 -6.03 9.90 -5.23
C PRO A 157 -7.05 9.70 -4.09
N SER A 158 -7.60 10.82 -3.61
CA SER A 158 -8.57 10.90 -2.51
C SER A 158 -9.99 10.50 -2.89
N THR A 159 -10.29 10.43 -4.18
CA THR A 159 -11.65 10.27 -4.66
C THR A 159 -12.06 8.81 -4.69
N GLY A 160 -13.00 8.48 -3.79
CA GLY A 160 -14.03 7.51 -4.09
C GLY A 160 -14.64 7.82 -5.45
N TRP A 161 -14.95 6.78 -6.21
CA TRP A 161 -15.70 6.80 -7.46
C TRP A 161 -16.33 8.15 -7.83
N PRO A 162 -15.95 8.81 -8.94
CA PRO A 162 -16.99 9.33 -9.77
C PRO A 162 -17.63 8.10 -10.41
N VAL A 163 -18.78 7.67 -9.91
CA VAL A 163 -19.74 7.03 -10.79
C VAL A 163 -20.01 8.09 -11.85
N ARG A 164 -19.24 8.04 -12.94
CA ARG A 164 -19.57 8.74 -14.16
C ARG A 164 -20.85 8.04 -14.61
N ARG A 165 -22.00 8.51 -14.12
CA ARG A 165 -23.27 8.23 -14.77
C ARG A 165 -23.02 8.69 -16.19
N SER A 166 -22.85 7.73 -17.10
CA SER A 166 -23.04 8.00 -18.52
C SER A 166 -24.34 8.76 -18.57
N SER A 167 -24.26 10.03 -18.97
CA SER A 167 -25.39 10.86 -19.31
C SER A 167 -26.41 9.98 -19.98
N ALA A 168 -27.59 9.91 -19.38
CA ALA A 168 -28.74 9.24 -19.96
C ALA A 168 -28.75 9.61 -21.44
N VAL A 169 -28.70 8.58 -22.27
CA VAL A 169 -28.95 8.66 -23.70
C VAL A 169 -30.16 9.57 -23.88
N ASP A 170 -29.96 10.71 -24.55
CA ASP A 170 -31.07 11.50 -25.08
C ASP A 170 -31.82 10.57 -26.03
N VAL A 171 -32.87 9.93 -25.53
CA VAL A 171 -33.80 9.18 -26.35
C VAL A 171 -34.59 10.22 -27.13
N PRO A 172 -34.46 10.31 -28.46
CA PRO A 172 -35.31 11.19 -29.23
C PRO A 172 -36.74 10.69 -29.07
N VAL A 173 -37.57 11.48 -28.37
CA VAL A 173 -39.02 11.30 -28.37
C VAL A 173 -39.50 11.64 -29.77
N THR A 174 -39.61 10.63 -30.63
CA THR A 174 -40.38 10.75 -31.87
C THR A 174 -41.86 10.86 -31.47
N ARG A 175 -42.43 12.04 -31.72
CA ARG A 175 -43.89 12.24 -31.79
C ARG A 175 -44.46 11.56 -33.03
#